data_AF-A0A5S9MDX3-F1
#
_entry.id   AF-A0A5S9MDX3-F1
#
_cell.length_a   1.000
_cell.length_b   1.000
_cell.length_c   1.000
_cell.angle_alpha   90.00
_cell.angle_beta   90.00
_cell.angle_gamma   90.00
#
_symmetry.space_group_name_H-M   'P 1'
#
loop_
_entity.id
_entity.type
_entity.pdbx_description
1 polymer ?
#
loop_
_entity_poly.entity_id
_entity_poly.type
_entity_poly.pdbx_seq_one_letter_code
_entity_poly.pdbx_strand_id
1 'polypeptide(L)'
;MYRAYQKKADKLAAALQEHQGLEQIMISLNQYGFGPQLSMKIYQVYESETLQKIEENPYQLVKDVEGIGFIKADELGARTGISGNDPERIRAALLYTVETASLQDGHTYIQTKDLIVETRKLLNQTGNDYKVTEMDVANQIIALGEGKEMIIEDDRCYHPSLFYAEQSVAKRIQKIVSQTEYADQFPESEFLLALGELEERLGVQYAPTQKEAIQKALMSPMLLFLGRAWNREDDGH
;
A
#
# COMPACT_ATOMS: atom_id res chain seq x y z
N MET A 1 19.50 49.12 17.54
CA MET A 1 18.38 49.44 16.61
C MET A 1 18.64 48.99 15.17
N TYR A 2 19.81 49.27 14.57
CA TYR A 2 20.10 48.92 13.16
C TYR A 2 19.97 47.42 12.81
N ARG A 3 20.47 46.52 13.67
CA ARG A 3 20.35 45.05 13.51
C ARG A 3 18.91 44.52 13.54
N ALA A 4 17.99 45.20 14.23
CA ALA A 4 16.59 44.78 14.30
C ALA A 4 15.80 45.18 13.04
N TYR A 5 16.18 46.29 12.41
CA TYR A 5 15.63 46.72 11.13
C TYR A 5 16.12 45.84 9.98
N GLN A 6 17.41 45.49 9.95
CA GLN A 6 17.96 44.50 9.01
C GLN A 6 17.22 43.16 9.12
N LYS A 7 17.11 42.58 10.32
CA LYS A 7 16.37 41.33 10.53
C LYS A 7 14.90 41.38 10.09
N LYS A 8 14.23 42.54 10.15
CA LYS A 8 12.86 42.70 9.66
C LYS A 8 12.81 42.83 8.14
N ALA A 9 13.75 43.56 7.55
CA ALA A 9 13.88 43.69 6.09
C ALA A 9 14.23 42.35 5.44
N ASP A 10 15.15 41.59 6.02
CA ASP A 10 15.54 40.26 5.54
C ASP A 10 14.35 39.28 5.62
N LYS A 11 13.57 39.31 6.70
CA LYS A 11 12.34 38.50 6.82
C LYS A 11 11.28 38.89 5.79
N LEU A 12 11.12 40.18 5.51
CA LEU A 12 10.16 40.65 4.51
C LEU A 12 10.61 40.28 3.10
N ALA A 13 11.90 40.42 2.80
CA ALA A 13 12.48 40.03 1.52
C ALA A 13 12.37 38.51 1.29
N ALA A 14 12.67 37.71 2.31
CA ALA A 14 12.50 36.26 2.25
C ALA A 14 11.04 35.87 2.02
N ALA A 15 10.10 36.46 2.77
CA ALA A 15 8.66 36.21 2.58
C ALA A 15 8.19 36.62 1.18
N LEU A 16 8.65 37.77 0.64
CA LEU A 16 8.33 38.20 -0.72
C LEU A 16 8.87 37.24 -1.78
N GLN A 17 10.10 36.76 -1.62
CA GLN A 17 10.72 35.81 -2.54
C GLN A 17 10.02 34.45 -2.50
N GLU A 18 9.62 34.00 -1.30
CA GLU A 18 8.85 32.77 -1.09
C GLU A 18 7.46 32.88 -1.73
N HIS A 19 6.76 34.02 -1.56
CA HIS A 19 5.47 34.27 -2.19
C HIS A 19 5.57 34.31 -3.73
N GLN A 20 6.61 34.94 -4.29
CA GLN A 20 6.84 34.95 -5.75
C GLN A 20 7.19 33.55 -6.29
N GLY A 21 7.98 32.77 -5.55
CA GLY A 21 8.30 31.39 -5.90
C GLY A 21 7.05 30.52 -5.92
N LEU A 22 6.18 30.65 -4.90
CA LEU A 22 4.91 29.95 -4.84
C LEU A 22 4.00 30.31 -6.03
N GLU A 23 3.84 31.59 -6.37
CA GLU A 23 3.01 31.99 -7.52
C GLU A 23 3.51 31.36 -8.82
N GLN A 24 4.81 31.37 -9.06
CA GLN A 24 5.41 30.78 -10.25
C GLN A 24 5.19 29.26 -10.30
N ILE A 25 5.33 28.57 -9.17
CA ILE A 25 5.07 27.12 -9.07
C ILE A 25 3.60 26.83 -9.33
N MET A 26 2.68 27.59 -8.73
CA MET A 26 1.24 27.40 -8.90
C MET A 26 0.80 27.59 -10.36
N ILE A 27 1.33 28.61 -11.05
CA ILE A 27 1.07 28.85 -12.47
C ILE A 27 1.57 27.67 -13.32
N SER A 28 2.79 27.20 -13.06
CA SER A 28 3.40 26.10 -13.82
C SER A 28 2.63 24.79 -13.62
N LEU A 29 2.28 24.45 -12.37
CA LEU A 29 1.46 23.27 -12.05
C LEU A 29 0.08 23.34 -12.69
N ASN A 30 -0.53 24.54 -12.74
CA ASN A 30 -1.80 24.72 -13.44
C ASN A 30 -1.68 24.50 -14.95
N GLN A 31 -0.61 24.99 -15.57
CA GLN A 31 -0.31 24.74 -16.99
C GLN A 31 -0.11 23.24 -17.26
N TYR A 32 0.48 22.50 -16.32
CA TYR A 32 0.60 21.06 -16.36
C TYR A 32 -0.71 20.29 -16.15
N GLY A 33 -1.82 20.98 -15.85
CA GLY A 33 -3.13 20.36 -15.68
C GLY A 33 -3.45 19.97 -14.23
N PHE A 34 -2.62 20.36 -13.26
CA PHE A 34 -2.94 20.19 -11.84
C PHE A 34 -3.90 21.28 -11.36
N GLY A 35 -5.02 20.83 -10.78
CA GLY A 35 -5.96 21.74 -10.13
C GLY A 35 -5.39 22.30 -8.82
N PRO A 36 -5.94 23.42 -8.31
CA PRO A 36 -5.37 24.15 -7.17
C PRO A 36 -5.09 23.30 -5.92
N GLN A 37 -5.96 22.34 -5.63
CA GLN A 37 -5.79 21.44 -4.47
C GLN A 37 -4.59 20.50 -4.63
N LEU A 38 -4.42 19.91 -5.81
CA LEU A 38 -3.27 19.04 -6.10
C LEU A 38 -1.99 19.87 -6.15
N SER A 39 -2.03 21.05 -6.77
CA SER A 39 -0.86 21.93 -6.82
C SER A 39 -0.37 22.32 -5.43
N MET A 40 -1.29 22.57 -4.49
CA MET A 40 -0.94 22.84 -3.09
C MET A 40 -0.30 21.62 -2.41
N LYS A 41 -0.83 20.41 -2.64
CA LYS A 41 -0.23 19.19 -2.10
C LYS A 41 1.18 18.96 -2.64
N ILE A 42 1.40 19.15 -3.94
CA ILE A 42 2.73 19.02 -4.57
C ILE A 42 3.70 20.03 -3.94
N TYR A 43 3.27 21.30 -3.81
CA TYR A 43 4.09 22.34 -3.19
C TYR A 43 4.40 22.03 -1.72
N GLN A 44 3.48 21.46 -0.95
CA GLN A 44 3.74 21.07 0.44
C GLN A 44 4.80 19.97 0.58
N VAL A 45 5.04 19.18 -0.47
CA VAL A 45 6.02 18.10 -0.46
C VAL A 45 7.42 18.60 -0.85
N TYR A 46 7.53 19.42 -1.90
CA TYR A 46 8.82 19.83 -2.46
C TYR A 46 9.15 21.32 -2.30
N GLU A 47 8.20 22.13 -1.85
CA GLU A 47 8.33 23.58 -1.67
C GLU A 47 8.95 24.24 -2.91
N SER A 48 10.02 25.03 -2.73
CA SER A 48 10.72 25.73 -3.81
C SER A 48 11.38 24.82 -4.85
N GLU A 49 11.60 23.53 -4.54
CA GLU A 49 12.23 22.56 -5.45
C GLU A 49 11.23 21.88 -6.40
N THR A 50 9.93 22.20 -6.29
CA THR A 50 8.85 21.54 -7.02
C THR A 50 9.11 21.42 -8.53
N LEU A 51 9.48 22.50 -9.20
CA LEU A 51 9.69 22.48 -10.66
C LEU A 51 10.92 21.64 -11.03
N GLN A 52 12.00 21.76 -10.26
CA GLN A 52 13.20 20.98 -10.48
C GLN A 52 12.91 19.48 -10.33
N LYS A 53 12.16 19.08 -9.30
CA LYS A 53 11.80 17.66 -9.10
C LYS A 53 10.93 17.11 -10.21
N ILE A 54 10.01 17.92 -10.73
CA ILE A 54 9.17 17.55 -11.86
C ILE A 54 9.98 17.40 -13.16
N GLU A 55 10.95 18.28 -13.40
CA GLU A 55 11.86 18.20 -14.54
C GLU A 55 12.80 16.98 -14.44
N GLU A 56 13.29 16.67 -13.24
CA GLU A 56 14.14 15.49 -12.97
C GLU A 56 13.38 14.17 -13.16
N ASN A 57 12.21 14.03 -12.51
CA ASN A 57 11.39 12.84 -12.60
C ASN A 57 9.90 13.13 -12.26
N PRO A 58 9.04 13.34 -13.27
CA PRO A 58 7.62 13.66 -13.04
C PRO A 58 6.84 12.49 -12.40
N TYR A 59 7.33 11.26 -12.52
CA TYR A 59 6.70 10.08 -11.91
C TYR A 59 6.93 9.98 -10.40
N GLN A 60 7.89 10.74 -9.86
CA GLN A 60 8.10 10.84 -8.41
C GLN A 60 6.84 11.38 -7.71
N LEU A 61 6.04 12.20 -8.39
CA LEU A 61 4.75 12.69 -7.89
C LEU A 61 3.76 11.58 -7.54
N VAL A 62 3.80 10.44 -8.25
CA VAL A 62 2.91 9.30 -7.97
C VAL A 62 3.24 8.68 -6.62
N LYS A 63 4.53 8.67 -6.24
CA LYS A 63 5.01 8.11 -4.98
C LYS A 63 4.79 9.06 -3.80
N ASP A 64 5.07 10.34 -3.99
CA ASP A 64 5.18 11.27 -2.87
C ASP A 64 3.89 12.06 -2.61
N VAL A 65 2.95 12.11 -3.57
CA VAL A 65 1.76 12.97 -3.49
C VAL A 65 0.46 12.17 -3.63
N GLU A 66 -0.27 12.04 -2.52
CA GLU A 66 -1.57 11.38 -2.51
C GLU A 66 -2.60 12.05 -3.43
N GLY A 67 -3.19 11.25 -4.33
CA GLY A 67 -4.21 11.67 -5.29
C GLY A 67 -3.64 11.98 -6.68
N ILE A 68 -2.33 11.79 -6.90
CA ILE A 68 -1.73 11.79 -8.23
C ILE A 68 -1.53 10.35 -8.69
N GLY A 69 -2.36 9.91 -9.63
CA GLY A 69 -2.20 8.59 -10.26
C GLY A 69 -1.22 8.63 -11.44
N PHE A 70 -0.83 7.44 -11.90
CA PHE A 70 0.09 7.27 -13.02
C PHE A 70 -0.33 8.04 -14.27
N ILE A 71 -1.62 8.02 -14.65
CA ILE A 71 -2.11 8.68 -15.88
C ILE A 71 -1.75 10.18 -15.90
N LYS A 72 -1.94 10.89 -14.78
CA LYS A 72 -1.60 12.32 -14.70
C LYS A 72 -0.09 12.56 -14.77
N ALA A 73 0.70 11.68 -14.15
CA ALA A 73 2.14 11.75 -14.23
C ALA A 73 2.67 11.40 -15.63
N ASP A 74 2.03 10.48 -16.35
CA ASP A 74 2.35 10.10 -17.74
C ASP A 74 2.03 11.26 -18.71
N GLU A 75 0.89 11.95 -18.51
CA GLU A 75 0.56 13.17 -19.26
C GLU A 75 1.59 14.28 -19.03
N LEU A 76 2.08 14.43 -17.80
CA LEU A 76 3.15 15.37 -17.48
C LEU A 76 4.49 14.93 -18.10
N GLY A 77 4.84 13.65 -17.97
CA GLY A 77 6.04 13.05 -18.54
C GLY A 77 6.14 13.27 -20.05
N ALA A 78 5.03 13.07 -20.76
CA ALA A 78 4.97 13.34 -22.20
C ALA A 78 5.30 14.81 -22.54
N ARG A 79 4.92 15.77 -21.68
CA ARG A 79 5.22 17.20 -21.86
C ARG A 79 6.66 17.56 -21.48
N THR A 80 7.26 16.82 -20.55
CA THR A 80 8.66 17.02 -20.13
C THR A 80 9.66 16.20 -20.95
N GLY A 81 9.19 15.42 -21.93
CA GLY A 81 10.02 14.68 -22.89
C GLY A 81 10.21 13.20 -22.56
N ILE A 82 9.61 12.70 -21.49
CA ILE A 82 9.65 11.28 -21.13
C ILE A 82 8.46 10.56 -21.77
N SER A 83 8.73 9.70 -22.76
CA SER A 83 7.69 9.00 -23.52
C SER A 83 8.15 7.62 -24.01
N GLY A 84 7.21 6.83 -24.53
CA GLY A 84 7.53 5.53 -25.14
C GLY A 84 8.03 4.49 -24.15
N ASN A 85 9.22 3.92 -24.40
CA ASN A 85 9.88 2.92 -23.56
C ASN A 85 10.90 3.49 -22.57
N ASP A 86 10.77 4.77 -22.22
CA ASP A 86 11.63 5.33 -21.19
C ASP A 86 11.60 4.46 -19.90
N PRO A 87 12.78 4.10 -19.35
CA PRO A 87 12.86 3.26 -18.16
C PRO A 87 12.05 3.78 -16.97
N GLU A 88 12.08 5.09 -16.71
CA GLU A 88 11.38 5.70 -15.56
C GLU A 88 9.87 5.62 -15.74
N ARG A 89 9.39 5.80 -16.97
CA ARG A 89 7.97 5.63 -17.31
C ARG A 89 7.49 4.20 -17.04
N ILE A 90 8.21 3.20 -17.54
CA ILE A 90 7.84 1.78 -17.38
C ILE A 90 7.89 1.40 -15.90
N ARG A 91 8.93 1.83 -15.20
CA ARG A 91 9.13 1.60 -13.78
C ARG A 91 8.01 2.19 -12.92
N ALA A 92 7.61 3.42 -13.19
CA ALA A 92 6.47 4.04 -12.52
C ALA A 92 5.16 3.29 -12.79
N ALA A 93 4.95 2.83 -14.03
CA ALA A 93 3.78 2.04 -14.39
C ALA A 93 3.76 0.68 -13.67
N LEU A 94 4.91 0.00 -13.53
CA LEU A 94 5.03 -1.26 -12.80
C LEU A 94 4.66 -1.10 -11.34
N LEU A 95 5.24 -0.11 -10.66
CA LEU A 95 4.95 0.17 -9.25
C LEU A 95 3.49 0.54 -9.04
N TYR A 96 2.95 1.39 -9.91
CA TYR A 96 1.53 1.76 -9.88
C TYR A 96 0.62 0.55 -10.10
N THR A 97 0.97 -0.37 -11.01
CA THR A 97 0.16 -1.57 -11.27
C THR A 97 0.13 -2.49 -10.04
N VAL A 98 1.27 -2.72 -9.39
CA VAL A 98 1.36 -3.52 -8.16
C VAL A 98 0.56 -2.86 -7.02
N GLU A 99 0.69 -1.56 -6.85
CA GLU A 99 -0.05 -0.82 -5.82
C GLU A 99 -1.55 -0.84 -6.07
N THR A 100 -1.98 -0.67 -7.32
CA THR A 100 -3.39 -0.71 -7.71
C THR A 100 -4.00 -2.08 -7.45
N ALA A 101 -3.32 -3.17 -7.84
CA ALA A 101 -3.76 -4.53 -7.54
C ALA A 101 -3.90 -4.78 -6.02
N SER A 102 -3.04 -4.15 -5.22
CA SER A 102 -3.09 -4.26 -3.76
C SER A 102 -4.26 -3.48 -3.16
N LEU A 103 -4.45 -2.23 -3.58
CA LEU A 103 -5.47 -1.32 -3.03
C LEU A 103 -6.89 -1.65 -3.50
N GLN A 104 -7.05 -2.11 -4.74
CA GLN A 104 -8.38 -2.35 -5.33
C GLN A 104 -8.87 -3.79 -5.13
N ASP A 105 -8.00 -4.78 -5.37
CA ASP A 105 -8.39 -6.20 -5.35
C ASP A 105 -8.00 -6.90 -4.04
N GLY A 106 -7.27 -6.21 -3.16
CA GLY A 106 -6.80 -6.75 -1.88
C GLY A 106 -5.70 -7.80 -2.03
N HIS A 107 -5.02 -7.83 -3.18
CA HIS A 107 -3.93 -8.77 -3.42
C HIS A 107 -2.66 -8.37 -2.67
N THR A 108 -1.93 -9.34 -2.10
CA THR A 108 -0.61 -9.06 -1.50
C THR A 108 0.52 -9.11 -2.53
N TYR A 109 0.27 -9.74 -3.68
CA TYR A 109 1.18 -9.89 -4.81
C TYR A 109 0.42 -9.94 -6.13
N ILE A 110 1.14 -9.77 -7.22
CA ILE A 110 0.67 -10.02 -8.57
C ILE A 110 1.61 -11.02 -9.26
N GLN A 111 1.08 -11.91 -10.10
CA GLN A 111 1.94 -12.79 -10.88
C GLN A 111 2.73 -11.97 -11.91
N THR A 112 4.00 -12.32 -12.15
CA THR A 112 4.87 -11.58 -13.08
C THR A 112 4.26 -11.49 -14.48
N LYS A 113 3.57 -12.53 -14.95
CA LYS A 113 2.89 -12.54 -16.26
C LYS A 113 1.74 -11.53 -16.31
N ASP A 114 0.90 -11.51 -15.28
CA ASP A 114 -0.24 -10.59 -15.20
C ASP A 114 0.24 -9.14 -15.08
N LEU A 115 1.30 -8.91 -14.29
CA LEU A 115 1.95 -7.61 -14.17
C LEU A 115 2.44 -7.10 -15.54
N ILE A 116 3.12 -7.94 -16.33
CA ILE A 116 3.56 -7.56 -17.67
C ILE A 116 2.37 -7.17 -18.56
N VAL A 117 1.30 -7.95 -18.53
CA VAL A 117 0.11 -7.72 -19.37
C VAL A 117 -0.59 -6.41 -18.98
N GLU A 118 -0.90 -6.22 -17.70
CA GLU A 118 -1.61 -5.04 -17.22
C GLU A 118 -0.77 -3.77 -17.34
N THR A 119 0.53 -3.82 -17.02
CA THR A 119 1.42 -2.67 -17.22
C THR A 119 1.56 -2.29 -18.69
N ARG A 120 1.67 -3.26 -19.61
CA ARG A 120 1.69 -2.95 -21.05
C ARG A 120 0.39 -2.34 -21.53
N LYS A 121 -0.74 -2.83 -21.05
CA LYS A 121 -2.05 -2.30 -21.37
C LYS A 121 -2.16 -0.84 -20.90
N LEU A 122 -1.72 -0.55 -19.68
CA LEU A 122 -1.65 0.81 -19.15
C LEU A 122 -0.75 1.72 -20.01
N LEU A 123 0.48 1.27 -20.31
CA LEU A 123 1.47 2.08 -21.05
C LEU A 123 1.08 2.35 -22.51
N ASN A 124 0.37 1.42 -23.15
CA ASN A 124 -0.02 1.53 -24.56
C ASN A 124 -1.40 2.16 -24.77
N GLN A 125 -2.15 2.46 -23.69
CA GLN A 125 -3.42 3.17 -23.78
C GLN A 125 -3.25 4.67 -24.04
N THR A 126 -2.15 5.28 -23.59
CA THR A 126 -1.93 6.75 -23.64
C THR A 126 -1.69 7.32 -25.05
N GLY A 127 -2.02 6.61 -26.13
CA GLY A 127 -1.94 7.15 -27.50
C GLY A 127 -0.52 7.48 -27.99
N ASN A 128 0.52 6.96 -27.33
CA ASN A 128 1.91 7.16 -27.73
C ASN A 128 2.24 6.36 -29.01
N ASP A 129 3.05 6.96 -29.88
CA ASP A 129 3.49 6.33 -31.15
C ASP A 129 4.36 5.09 -30.93
N TYR A 130 5.01 4.99 -29.77
CA TYR A 130 5.84 3.85 -29.40
C TYR A 130 5.04 2.81 -28.61
N LYS A 131 5.04 1.57 -29.10
CA LYS A 131 4.45 0.41 -28.40
C LYS A 131 5.47 -0.26 -27.49
N VAL A 132 5.24 -0.18 -26.19
CA VAL A 132 6.05 -0.88 -25.18
C VAL A 132 5.87 -2.39 -25.32
N THR A 133 6.99 -3.09 -25.45
CA THR A 133 7.03 -4.55 -25.63
C THR A 133 7.05 -5.30 -24.30
N GLU A 134 6.84 -6.62 -24.33
CA GLU A 134 6.99 -7.47 -23.13
C GLU A 134 8.41 -7.47 -22.60
N MET A 135 9.40 -7.43 -23.50
CA MET A 135 10.81 -7.41 -23.11
C MET A 135 11.19 -6.13 -22.38
N ASP A 136 10.67 -4.98 -22.83
CA ASP A 136 10.90 -3.69 -22.16
C ASP A 136 10.41 -3.73 -20.71
N VAL A 137 9.22 -4.28 -20.48
CA VAL A 137 8.63 -4.40 -19.13
C VAL A 137 9.37 -5.45 -18.30
N ALA A 138 9.68 -6.61 -18.87
CA ALA A 138 10.40 -7.67 -18.16
C ALA A 138 11.79 -7.22 -17.69
N ASN A 139 12.52 -6.48 -18.53
CA ASN A 139 13.82 -5.91 -18.15
C ASN A 139 13.70 -4.94 -16.95
N GLN A 140 12.64 -4.13 -16.92
CA GLN A 140 12.40 -3.22 -15.80
C GLN A 140 11.94 -3.92 -14.53
N ILE A 141 11.20 -5.04 -14.63
CA ILE A 141 10.89 -5.88 -13.47
C ILE A 141 12.18 -6.38 -12.82
N ILE A 142 13.13 -6.89 -13.62
CA ILE A 142 14.44 -7.35 -13.13
C ILE A 142 15.18 -6.19 -12.44
N ALA A 143 15.26 -5.03 -13.08
CA ALA A 143 15.92 -3.85 -12.52
C ALA A 143 15.29 -3.38 -11.20
N LEU A 144 13.96 -3.47 -11.07
CA LEU A 144 13.25 -3.15 -9.82
C LEU A 144 13.55 -4.15 -8.71
N GLY A 145 13.69 -5.43 -9.05
CA GLY A 145 14.13 -6.47 -8.14
C GLY A 145 15.55 -6.21 -7.62
N GLU A 146 16.48 -5.90 -8.51
CA GLU A 146 17.87 -5.56 -8.15
C GLU A 146 17.95 -4.28 -7.28
N GLY A 147 17.13 -3.28 -7.61
CA GLY A 147 16.98 -2.04 -6.85
C GLY A 147 16.23 -2.18 -5.51
N LYS A 148 15.68 -3.35 -5.20
CA LYS A 148 14.86 -3.64 -3.99
C LYS A 148 13.59 -2.79 -3.86
N GLU A 149 13.12 -2.21 -4.94
CA GLU A 149 11.85 -1.49 -4.97
C GLU A 149 10.66 -2.41 -5.23
N MET A 150 10.94 -3.62 -5.69
CA MET A 150 10.00 -4.72 -5.83
C MET A 150 10.66 -5.98 -5.30
N ILE A 151 9.90 -6.84 -4.63
CA ILE A 151 10.37 -8.18 -4.25
C ILE A 151 9.80 -9.17 -5.26
N ILE A 152 10.65 -10.08 -5.75
CA ILE A 152 10.28 -11.09 -6.74
C ILE A 152 10.57 -12.48 -6.15
N GLU A 153 9.53 -13.29 -5.93
CA GLU A 153 9.63 -14.67 -5.44
C GLU A 153 8.65 -15.59 -6.16
N ASP A 154 9.14 -16.70 -6.73
CA ASP A 154 8.33 -17.72 -7.43
C ASP A 154 7.34 -17.14 -8.46
N ASP A 155 7.83 -16.33 -9.40
CA ASP A 155 7.01 -15.63 -10.41
C ASP A 155 5.91 -14.70 -9.82
N ARG A 156 6.11 -14.22 -8.59
CA ARG A 156 5.24 -13.24 -7.92
C ARG A 156 6.01 -11.98 -7.61
N CYS A 157 5.38 -10.84 -7.88
CA CYS A 157 5.90 -9.51 -7.65
C CYS A 157 5.15 -8.86 -6.49
N TYR A 158 5.89 -8.33 -5.52
CA TYR A 158 5.35 -7.74 -4.31
C TYR A 158 5.80 -6.30 -4.14
N HIS A 159 4.93 -5.49 -3.55
CA HIS A 159 5.37 -4.28 -2.90
C HIS A 159 6.19 -4.64 -1.63
N PRO A 160 7.39 -4.07 -1.41
CA PRO A 160 8.25 -4.45 -0.29
C PRO A 160 7.56 -4.39 1.08
N SER A 161 6.76 -3.34 1.34
CA SER A 161 6.06 -3.22 2.64
C SER A 161 5.07 -4.35 2.89
N LEU A 162 4.35 -4.80 1.85
CA LEU A 162 3.37 -5.87 1.95
C LEU A 162 4.05 -7.23 2.12
N PHE A 163 5.14 -7.47 1.39
CA PHE A 163 5.94 -8.68 1.55
C PHE A 163 6.45 -8.86 2.98
N TYR A 164 7.06 -7.80 3.55
CA TYR A 164 7.56 -7.86 4.93
C TYR A 164 6.44 -7.92 5.96
N ALA A 165 5.28 -7.30 5.69
CA ALA A 165 4.11 -7.43 6.54
C ALA A 165 3.62 -8.90 6.56
N GLU A 166 3.47 -9.54 5.39
CA GLU A 166 3.07 -10.94 5.26
C GLU A 166 4.04 -11.87 5.99
N GLN A 167 5.35 -11.71 5.75
CA GLN A 167 6.37 -12.51 6.42
C GLN A 167 6.34 -12.31 7.95
N SER A 168 6.10 -11.08 8.41
CA SER A 168 6.01 -10.76 9.84
C SER A 168 4.78 -11.41 10.49
N VAL A 169 3.64 -11.40 9.81
CA VAL A 169 2.42 -12.07 10.26
C VAL A 169 2.65 -13.58 10.35
N ALA A 170 3.21 -14.19 9.30
CA ALA A 170 3.51 -15.62 9.28
C ALA A 170 4.45 -16.03 10.43
N LYS A 171 5.55 -15.27 10.65
CA LYS A 171 6.50 -15.51 11.74
C LYS A 171 5.85 -15.39 13.12
N ARG A 172 4.98 -14.40 13.32
CA ARG A 172 4.26 -14.20 14.59
C ARG A 172 3.29 -15.34 14.86
N ILE A 173 2.52 -15.75 13.85
CA ILE A 173 1.61 -16.90 13.97
C ILE A 173 2.40 -18.16 14.29
N GLN A 174 3.49 -18.44 13.59
CA GLN A 174 4.34 -19.60 13.86
C GLN A 174 4.87 -19.59 15.29
N LYS A 175 5.33 -18.43 15.78
CA LYS A 175 5.81 -18.28 17.16
C LYS A 175 4.72 -18.59 18.18
N ILE A 176 3.49 -18.09 17.98
CA ILE A 176 2.35 -18.35 18.86
C ILE A 176 2.01 -19.84 18.85
N VAL A 177 1.86 -20.44 17.66
CA VAL A 177 1.48 -21.85 17.51
C VAL A 177 2.53 -22.80 18.08
N SER A 178 3.81 -22.42 18.08
CA SER A 178 4.89 -23.23 18.67
C SER A 178 4.93 -23.26 20.21
N GLN A 179 4.09 -22.50 20.90
CA GLN A 179 4.07 -22.47 22.36
C GLN A 179 3.43 -23.75 22.91
N THR A 180 4.23 -24.58 23.60
CA THR A 180 3.79 -25.85 24.19
C THR A 180 3.27 -25.73 25.61
N GLU A 181 3.40 -24.54 26.24
CA GLU A 181 3.05 -24.29 27.64
C GLU A 181 1.54 -24.50 27.96
N TYR A 182 0.70 -24.50 26.92
CA TYR A 182 -0.76 -24.66 27.04
C TYR A 182 -1.22 -26.13 26.99
N ALA A 183 -0.39 -27.06 26.53
CA ALA A 183 -0.78 -28.45 26.31
C ALA A 183 -1.07 -29.20 27.62
N ASP A 184 -0.35 -28.87 28.70
CA ASP A 184 -0.43 -29.54 30.00
C ASP A 184 -0.99 -28.64 31.12
N GLN A 185 -1.50 -27.46 30.77
CA GLN A 185 -1.82 -26.42 31.76
C GLN A 185 -3.09 -26.72 32.58
N PHE A 186 -4.04 -27.45 31.99
CA PHE A 186 -5.33 -27.74 32.62
C PHE A 186 -5.67 -29.23 32.52
N PRO A 187 -5.75 -29.95 33.66
CA PRO A 187 -6.30 -31.30 33.70
C PRO A 187 -7.76 -31.31 33.21
N GLU A 188 -8.12 -32.31 32.40
CA GLU A 188 -9.47 -32.44 31.84
C GLU A 188 -10.56 -32.46 32.93
N SER A 189 -10.27 -33.07 34.09
CA SER A 189 -11.19 -33.11 35.22
C SER A 189 -11.51 -31.74 35.82
N GLU A 190 -10.52 -30.84 35.90
CA GLU A 190 -10.74 -29.48 36.42
C GLU A 190 -11.55 -28.64 35.44
N PHE A 191 -11.30 -28.82 34.14
CA PHE A 191 -12.08 -28.19 33.08
C PHE A 191 -13.56 -28.59 33.14
N LEU A 192 -13.85 -29.89 33.25
CA LEU A 192 -15.23 -30.40 33.29
C LEU A 192 -16.00 -29.92 34.53
N LEU A 193 -15.33 -29.82 35.68
CA LEU A 193 -15.93 -29.27 36.91
C LEU A 193 -16.28 -27.78 36.73
N ALA A 194 -15.33 -26.97 36.26
CA ALA A 194 -15.55 -25.55 36.02
C ALA A 194 -16.63 -25.28 34.95
N LEU A 195 -16.71 -26.13 33.93
CA LEU A 195 -17.74 -26.05 32.90
C LEU A 195 -19.14 -26.35 33.47
N GLY A 196 -19.26 -27.36 34.35
CA GLY A 196 -20.53 -27.67 35.01
C GLY A 196 -21.03 -26.53 35.89
N GLU A 197 -20.16 -25.94 36.72
CA GLU A 197 -20.51 -24.78 37.54
C GLU A 197 -20.95 -23.57 36.68
N LEU A 198 -20.32 -23.39 35.51
CA LEU A 198 -20.69 -22.33 34.57
C LEU A 198 -22.06 -22.58 33.92
N GLU A 199 -22.34 -23.83 33.51
CA GLU A 199 -23.63 -24.25 32.94
C GLU A 199 -24.78 -24.03 33.94
N GLU A 200 -24.59 -24.41 35.21
CA GLU A 200 -25.57 -24.18 36.27
C GLU A 200 -25.80 -22.69 36.55
N ARG A 201 -24.73 -21.90 36.65
CA ARG A 201 -24.82 -20.47 36.93
C ARG A 201 -25.51 -19.68 35.82
N LEU A 202 -25.27 -20.08 34.56
CA LEU A 202 -25.86 -19.43 33.39
C LEU A 202 -27.21 -20.03 32.98
N GLY A 203 -27.59 -21.18 33.53
CA GLY A 203 -28.83 -21.88 33.19
C GLY A 203 -28.84 -22.39 31.74
N VAL A 204 -27.68 -22.72 31.18
CA VAL A 204 -27.52 -23.20 29.80
C VAL A 204 -26.79 -24.53 29.77
N GLN A 205 -27.02 -25.32 28.72
CA GLN A 205 -26.22 -26.51 28.43
C GLN A 205 -25.55 -26.34 27.07
N TYR A 206 -24.23 -26.50 27.05
CA TYR A 206 -23.45 -26.45 25.82
C TYR A 206 -23.56 -27.76 25.05
N ALA A 207 -23.66 -27.68 23.73
CA ALA A 207 -23.56 -28.86 22.88
C ALA A 207 -22.14 -29.46 22.95
N PRO A 208 -21.95 -30.78 22.71
CA PRO A 208 -20.63 -31.42 22.74
C PRO A 208 -19.56 -30.70 21.90
N THR A 209 -19.94 -30.23 20.70
CA THR A 209 -19.04 -29.46 19.81
C THR A 209 -18.60 -28.12 20.39
N GLN A 210 -19.46 -27.47 21.18
CA GLN A 210 -19.11 -26.23 21.88
C GLN A 210 -18.19 -26.52 23.08
N LYS A 211 -18.42 -27.61 23.81
CA LYS A 211 -17.54 -28.05 24.90
C LYS A 211 -16.13 -28.32 24.39
N GLU A 212 -16.01 -29.07 23.29
CA GLU A 212 -14.73 -29.33 22.61
C GLU A 212 -14.05 -28.04 22.12
N ALA A 213 -14.82 -27.09 21.58
CA ALA A 213 -14.27 -25.81 21.12
C ALA A 213 -13.71 -24.98 22.27
N ILE A 214 -14.42 -24.93 23.41
CA ILE A 214 -13.96 -24.22 24.62
C ILE A 214 -12.70 -24.91 25.18
N GLN A 215 -12.70 -26.24 25.27
CA GLN A 215 -11.54 -27.00 25.73
C GLN A 215 -10.32 -26.76 24.85
N LYS A 216 -10.49 -26.84 23.52
CA LYS A 216 -9.42 -26.54 22.55
C LYS A 216 -8.96 -25.08 22.64
N ALA A 217 -9.84 -24.13 22.90
CA ALA A 217 -9.49 -22.72 23.10
C ALA A 217 -8.54 -22.52 24.29
N LEU A 218 -8.77 -23.24 25.38
CA LEU A 218 -7.97 -23.15 26.60
C LEU A 218 -6.62 -23.86 26.49
N MET A 219 -6.55 -24.93 25.70
CA MET A 219 -5.34 -25.75 25.52
C MET A 219 -4.50 -25.35 24.30
N SER A 220 -4.94 -24.35 23.52
CA SER A 220 -4.23 -23.88 22.34
C SER A 220 -3.78 -22.42 22.51
N PRO A 221 -2.55 -22.06 22.11
CA PRO A 221 -2.08 -20.67 22.16
C PRO A 221 -2.83 -19.74 21.19
N MET A 222 -3.51 -20.31 20.19
CA MET A 222 -4.37 -19.58 19.25
C MET A 222 -5.52 -20.48 18.78
N LEU A 223 -6.74 -19.95 18.80
CA LEU A 223 -7.92 -20.59 18.21
C LEU A 223 -8.57 -19.63 17.21
N LEU A 224 -8.85 -20.12 16.01
CA LEU A 224 -9.67 -19.40 15.03
C LEU A 224 -11.10 -19.92 15.10
N PHE A 225 -12.03 -19.09 15.55
CA PHE A 225 -13.46 -19.43 15.60
C PHE A 225 -14.17 -18.86 14.38
N LEU A 226 -14.56 -19.73 13.44
CA LEU A 226 -15.29 -19.33 12.23
C LEU A 226 -16.80 -19.50 12.47
N GLY A 227 -17.49 -18.39 12.74
CA GLY A 227 -18.95 -18.36 12.81
C GLY A 227 -19.55 -18.06 11.44
N ARG A 228 -20.54 -18.86 11.00
CA ARG A 228 -21.47 -18.43 9.94
C ARG A 228 -22.60 -17.64 10.56
N ALA A 229 -22.99 -16.53 9.94
CA ALA A 229 -24.25 -15.88 10.29
C ALA A 229 -25.40 -16.86 10.01
N TRP A 230 -26.17 -17.16 11.05
CA TRP A 230 -27.40 -17.94 10.92
C TRP A 230 -28.40 -17.11 10.13
N ASN A 231 -28.66 -17.47 8.86
CA ASN A 231 -29.79 -16.93 8.12
C ASN A 231 -31.07 -17.55 8.68
N ARG A 232 -31.94 -16.71 9.23
CA ARG A 232 -33.21 -17.08 9.89
C ARG A 232 -34.34 -17.40 8.89
N GLU A 233 -34.03 -17.85 7.68
CA GLU A 233 -35.02 -18.03 6.61
C GLU A 233 -35.36 -19.49 6.26
N ASP A 234 -34.69 -20.49 6.84
CA ASP A 234 -34.89 -21.91 6.45
C ASP A 234 -35.70 -22.78 7.44
N ASP A 235 -36.42 -22.19 8.41
CA ASP A 235 -37.42 -22.94 9.20
C ASP A 235 -38.83 -22.56 8.78
N GLY A 236 -39.18 -22.99 7.57
CA GLY A 236 -40.54 -22.99 7.05
C GLY A 236 -40.89 -24.35 6.49
N HIS A 237 -41.13 -25.35 7.36
CA HIS A 237 -42.02 -26.49 7.12
C HIS A 237 -42.50 -27.11 8.45
#